data_AF-A0A7C2Y458-F1
#
_entry.id   AF-A0A7C2Y458-F1
#
_cell.length_a   1.000
_cell.length_b   1.000
_cell.length_c   1.000
_cell.angle_alpha   90.00
_cell.angle_beta   90.00
_cell.angle_gamma   90.00
#
_symmetry.space_group_name_H-M   'P 1'
#
loop_
_entity.id
_entity.type
_entity.pdbx_description
1 polymer ?
#
loop_
_entity_poly.entity_id
_entity_poly.type
_entity_poly.pdbx_seq_one_letter_code
_entity_poly.pdbx_strand_id
1 'polypeptide(L)'
;MTTARSSRIKRISDTEGGFTGVLDDGDFFGPSLSSLGDLDGDGVTDLAVGAQGDDDGGTGRGAVRVLFLDGVPPFVLLANENVEINGQVNSDGDIHANNDIIFNEGNKSQHAGNLTAMDDIIIKKKNKITGSATAGDDLDVQIGATITGTAKKNVPTVVFPLLAVIPLPTLPDFAHGDDDIEVDEDKTRTLAPGDYDEVKVEKGGKLKLSSGTYNLECLEMGEKSTLSIDLTSGLPIIINVEERVNFFKKMTMKLIPSTASTNLIRFNVDEDDDDGDNVVLIGEGS
;
A
#
# COMPACT_ATOMS: atom_id res chain seq x y z
N MET A 1 0.73 11.58 -32.05
CA MET A 1 0.70 10.61 -30.95
C MET A 1 1.22 11.34 -29.74
N THR A 2 0.32 11.77 -28.85
CA THR A 2 0.65 12.67 -27.74
C THR A 2 0.45 11.90 -26.47
N THR A 3 1.53 11.37 -25.89
CA THR A 3 1.51 10.79 -24.54
C THR A 3 1.87 11.90 -23.55
N ALA A 4 0.93 12.27 -22.68
CA ALA A 4 1.21 13.07 -21.49
C ALA A 4 1.65 12.10 -20.38
N ARG A 5 2.88 12.25 -19.87
CA ARG A 5 3.30 11.63 -18.62
C ARG A 5 3.16 12.69 -17.53
N SER A 6 2.22 12.50 -16.61
CA SER A 6 2.20 13.28 -15.37
C SER A 6 3.24 12.70 -14.43
N SER A 7 4.46 13.25 -14.43
CA SER A 7 5.42 12.99 -13.35
C SER A 7 5.11 13.95 -12.21
N ARG A 8 4.76 13.45 -11.02
CA ARG A 8 4.75 14.28 -9.81
C ARG A 8 6.18 14.75 -9.54
N ILE A 9 6.48 16.01 -9.79
CA ILE A 9 7.77 16.62 -9.46
C ILE A 9 7.62 17.29 -8.09
N LYS A 10 8.34 16.81 -7.08
CA LYS A 10 8.49 17.50 -5.78
C LYS A 10 9.77 18.33 -5.85
N ARG A 11 9.65 19.65 -5.69
CA ARG A 11 10.80 20.56 -5.59
C ARG A 11 11.26 20.62 -4.13
N ILE A 12 12.56 20.52 -3.92
CA ILE A 12 13.22 20.67 -2.61
C ILE A 12 14.17 21.85 -2.72
N SER A 13 13.99 22.84 -1.85
CA SER A 13 14.79 24.09 -1.80
C SER A 13 14.77 24.67 -0.39
N ASP A 14 15.51 25.75 -0.14
CA ASP A 14 15.46 26.54 1.09
C ASP A 14 14.05 27.04 1.48
N THR A 15 13.12 27.06 0.53
CA THR A 15 11.75 27.53 0.72
C THR A 15 10.67 26.48 0.47
N GLU A 16 11.02 25.26 0.04
CA GLU A 16 10.04 24.23 -0.36
C GLU A 16 10.51 22.79 -0.08
N GLY A 17 9.55 21.86 -0.02
CA GLY A 17 9.85 20.43 0.05
C GLY A 17 10.37 19.96 1.40
N GLY A 18 10.17 20.74 2.47
CA GLY A 18 10.50 20.34 3.85
C GLY A 18 11.99 20.39 4.19
N PHE A 19 12.82 21.00 3.33
CA PHE A 19 14.25 21.18 3.63
C PHE A 19 14.42 22.16 4.80
N THR A 20 15.15 21.75 5.83
CA THR A 20 15.40 22.56 7.03
C THR A 20 16.83 23.07 7.13
N GLY A 21 17.70 22.70 6.18
CA GLY A 21 19.03 23.26 6.07
C GLY A 21 18.99 24.70 5.54
N VAL A 22 20.03 25.47 5.84
CA VAL A 22 20.27 26.76 5.20
C VAL A 22 20.90 26.50 3.84
N LEU A 23 20.41 27.17 2.79
CA LEU A 23 21.10 27.27 1.50
C LEU A 23 21.22 28.76 1.17
N ASP A 24 22.44 29.21 0.97
CA ASP A 24 22.74 30.58 0.57
C ASP A 24 22.93 30.70 -0.96
N ASP A 25 22.81 31.93 -1.45
CA ASP A 25 23.11 32.26 -2.84
C ASP A 25 24.55 31.86 -3.18
N GLY A 26 24.69 30.87 -4.06
CA GLY A 26 26.01 30.37 -4.47
C GLY A 26 26.40 29.03 -3.86
N ASP A 27 25.54 28.40 -3.05
CA ASP A 27 25.81 27.06 -2.50
C ASP A 27 25.77 25.95 -3.55
N PHE A 28 25.15 26.22 -4.70
CA PHE A 28 24.97 25.26 -5.79
C PHE A 28 24.47 23.92 -5.27
N PHE A 29 23.28 23.92 -4.65
CA PHE A 29 22.59 22.71 -4.23
C PHE A 29 22.04 21.94 -5.44
N GLY A 30 22.23 20.62 -5.49
CA GLY A 30 21.70 19.75 -6.55
C GLY A 30 22.59 19.41 -7.78
N PRO A 31 23.85 19.86 -7.97
CA PRO A 31 24.66 19.53 -9.15
C PRO A 31 25.19 18.08 -9.11
N SER A 32 25.22 17.45 -7.95
CA SER A 32 25.62 16.04 -7.78
C SER A 32 24.62 15.31 -6.89
N LEU A 33 24.15 14.16 -7.36
CA LEU A 33 23.19 13.30 -6.68
C LEU A 33 23.75 11.87 -6.58
N SER A 34 23.51 11.21 -5.45
CA SER A 34 23.71 9.77 -5.30
C SER A 34 22.50 9.17 -4.60
N SER A 35 21.99 8.07 -5.14
CA SER A 35 21.08 7.21 -4.37
C SER A 35 21.84 6.59 -3.21
N LEU A 36 21.20 6.56 -2.04
CA LEU A 36 21.76 5.95 -0.83
C LEU A 36 21.05 4.64 -0.46
N GLY A 37 19.99 4.27 -1.19
CA GLY A 37 19.00 3.29 -0.71
C GLY A 37 18.09 3.91 0.35
N ASP A 38 17.30 3.08 0.99
CA ASP A 38 16.46 3.46 2.14
C ASP A 38 17.32 3.43 3.42
N LEU A 39 17.68 4.61 3.94
CA LEU A 39 18.57 4.74 5.10
C LEU A 39 17.82 4.75 6.42
N ASP A 40 16.56 5.19 6.44
CA ASP A 40 15.75 5.29 7.66
C ASP A 40 14.70 4.17 7.82
N GLY A 41 14.52 3.33 6.81
CA GLY A 41 13.69 2.13 6.81
C GLY A 41 12.23 2.42 6.48
N ASP A 42 11.92 3.50 5.76
CA ASP A 42 10.56 3.92 5.42
C ASP A 42 10.05 3.36 4.07
N GLY A 43 10.86 2.56 3.38
CA GLY A 43 10.53 1.95 2.08
C GLY A 43 10.89 2.83 0.88
N VAL A 44 11.49 4.00 1.10
CA VAL A 44 11.73 5.02 0.08
C VAL A 44 13.23 5.24 -0.09
N THR A 45 13.66 5.43 -1.34
CA THR A 45 15.08 5.66 -1.61
C THR A 45 15.50 7.06 -1.23
N ASP A 46 16.46 7.17 -0.32
CA ASP A 46 17.07 8.42 0.10
C ASP A 46 18.18 8.88 -0.84
N LEU A 47 18.49 10.17 -0.77
CA LEU A 47 19.46 10.82 -1.63
C LEU A 47 20.54 11.55 -0.84
N ALA A 48 21.78 11.43 -1.30
CA ALA A 48 22.84 12.39 -1.01
C ALA A 48 22.84 13.46 -2.10
N VAL A 49 22.81 14.72 -1.68
CA VAL A 49 22.84 15.88 -2.56
C VAL A 49 24.03 16.76 -2.22
N GLY A 50 24.84 17.10 -3.22
CA GLY A 50 25.95 18.03 -3.06
C GLY A 50 25.48 19.49 -3.05
N ALA A 51 26.12 20.30 -2.22
CA ALA A 51 26.08 21.76 -2.26
C ALA A 51 27.53 22.26 -2.31
N GLN A 52 28.12 22.30 -3.51
CA GLN A 52 29.57 22.48 -3.66
C GLN A 52 30.08 23.87 -3.25
N GLY A 53 29.22 24.89 -3.21
CA GLY A 53 29.56 26.25 -2.83
C GLY A 53 29.36 26.57 -1.35
N ASP A 54 28.70 25.66 -0.62
CA ASP A 54 28.33 25.82 0.78
C ASP A 54 29.54 26.21 1.66
N ASP A 55 29.35 27.26 2.46
CA ASP A 55 30.38 27.84 3.29
C ASP A 55 30.08 27.85 4.80
N ASP A 56 29.02 27.14 5.24
CA ASP A 56 28.69 26.92 6.67
C ASP A 56 29.87 26.26 7.40
N GLY A 57 30.54 25.35 6.68
CA GLY A 57 31.74 24.69 7.15
C GLY A 57 32.95 25.60 7.10
N GLY A 58 32.97 26.63 6.25
CA GLY A 58 33.94 27.68 5.93
C GLY A 58 34.10 27.88 4.41
N THR A 59 34.64 29.02 3.98
CA THR A 59 34.57 29.54 2.58
C THR A 59 34.71 28.47 1.50
N GLY A 60 33.60 28.17 0.81
CA GLY A 60 33.53 27.30 -0.36
C GLY A 60 34.00 25.86 -0.12
N ARG A 61 33.86 25.35 1.11
CA ARG A 61 34.24 23.98 1.45
C ARG A 61 33.25 22.94 0.94
N GLY A 62 32.04 23.38 0.61
CA GLY A 62 30.95 22.55 0.17
C GLY A 62 30.37 21.69 1.29
N ALA A 63 29.20 21.13 1.03
CA ALA A 63 28.50 20.21 1.92
C ALA A 63 27.88 19.04 1.15
N VAL A 64 27.62 17.96 1.88
CA VAL A 64 26.72 16.88 1.46
C VAL A 64 25.50 16.93 2.37
N ARG A 65 24.33 17.08 1.77
CA ARG A 65 23.04 17.05 2.46
C ARG A 65 22.40 15.68 2.19
N VAL A 66 22.01 14.97 3.24
CA VAL A 66 21.22 13.73 3.13
C VAL A 66 19.75 14.15 3.15
N LEU A 67 19.01 13.76 2.12
CA LEU A 67 17.57 13.95 2.02
C LEU A 67 16.90 12.62 2.31
N PHE A 68 16.21 12.56 3.45
CA PHE A 68 15.21 11.53 3.70
C PHE A 68 13.99 11.88 2.86
N LEU A 69 13.68 11.04 1.87
CA LEU A 69 12.58 11.34 0.96
C LEU A 69 11.30 10.70 1.47
N ASP A 70 10.31 11.52 1.83
CA ASP A 70 9.00 10.95 2.14
C ASP A 70 8.39 10.31 0.90
N GLY A 71 8.06 9.02 1.02
CA GLY A 71 7.12 8.32 0.17
C GLY A 71 5.83 8.05 0.92
N VAL A 72 5.00 7.17 0.36
CA VAL A 72 3.81 6.74 1.09
C VAL A 72 4.27 5.83 2.25
N PRO A 73 3.82 6.03 3.50
CA PRO A 73 4.17 5.16 4.61
C PRO A 73 3.88 3.68 4.26
N PRO A 74 4.62 2.71 4.81
CA PRO A 74 4.36 1.30 4.55
C PRO A 74 2.96 0.93 5.05
N PHE A 75 2.02 0.74 4.13
CA PHE A 75 0.69 0.24 4.38
C PHE A 75 0.57 -1.17 3.81
N VAL A 76 -0.23 -2.01 4.46
CA VAL A 76 -0.72 -3.29 3.91
C VAL A 76 -1.94 -3.09 3.02
N LEU A 77 -2.71 -2.03 3.27
CA LEU A 77 -3.86 -1.65 2.45
C LEU A 77 -3.95 -0.12 2.36
N LEU A 78 -3.99 0.41 1.13
CA LEU A 78 -4.27 1.81 0.82
C LEU A 78 -5.45 1.88 -0.14
N ALA A 79 -6.50 2.58 0.26
CA ALA A 79 -7.69 2.81 -0.56
C ALA A 79 -7.91 4.30 -0.83
N ASN A 80 -8.41 4.64 -2.03
CA ASN A 80 -8.84 6.00 -2.34
C ASN A 80 -10.11 6.38 -1.59
N GLU A 81 -10.96 5.40 -1.34
CA GLU A 81 -12.20 5.59 -0.62
C GLU A 81 -12.18 4.78 0.67
N ASN A 82 -13.07 3.79 0.77
CA ASN A 82 -13.39 3.08 1.99
C ASN A 82 -12.59 1.79 2.10
N VAL A 83 -12.25 1.42 3.34
CA VAL A 83 -11.81 0.08 3.68
C VAL A 83 -12.87 -0.58 4.54
N GLU A 84 -13.51 -1.63 4.03
CA GLU A 84 -14.49 -2.43 4.78
C GLU A 84 -13.97 -3.82 5.15
N ILE A 85 -13.97 -4.14 6.44
CA ILE A 85 -13.53 -5.45 6.97
C ILE A 85 -14.71 -6.20 7.59
N ASN A 86 -15.10 -7.29 6.93
CA ASN A 86 -16.30 -8.07 7.22
C ASN A 86 -16.02 -9.38 8.00
N GLY A 87 -15.53 -9.25 9.24
CA GLY A 87 -15.44 -10.35 10.22
C GLY A 87 -14.49 -11.53 9.89
N GLN A 88 -14.12 -12.35 10.91
CA GLN A 88 -13.18 -13.49 10.79
C GLN A 88 -11.80 -13.19 10.17
N VAL A 89 -11.39 -11.93 10.05
CA VAL A 89 -10.08 -11.57 9.49
C VAL A 89 -9.05 -11.49 10.62
N ASN A 90 -7.90 -12.15 10.46
CA ASN A 90 -6.70 -11.79 11.19
C ASN A 90 -5.77 -11.12 10.16
N SER A 91 -5.49 -9.84 10.33
CA SER A 91 -4.59 -9.07 9.46
C SER A 91 -3.48 -8.43 10.29
N ASP A 92 -2.35 -8.15 9.65
CA ASP A 92 -1.17 -7.48 10.22
C ASP A 92 -0.70 -6.38 9.25
N GLY A 93 0.00 -5.36 9.77
CA GLY A 93 0.48 -4.17 9.07
C GLY A 93 -0.52 -3.01 9.01
N ASP A 94 -0.12 -1.86 8.48
CA ASP A 94 -0.93 -0.63 8.61
C ASP A 94 -2.03 -0.53 7.52
N ILE A 95 -3.17 0.08 7.85
CA ILE A 95 -4.28 0.31 6.91
C ILE A 95 -4.53 1.81 6.79
N HIS A 96 -4.59 2.31 5.56
CA HIS A 96 -4.95 3.69 5.24
C HIS A 96 -6.14 3.75 4.28
N ALA A 97 -7.07 4.67 4.57
CA ALA A 97 -8.19 5.01 3.69
C ALA A 97 -8.25 6.52 3.51
N ASN A 98 -8.44 6.97 2.26
CA ASN A 98 -8.69 8.38 1.97
C ASN A 98 -10.15 8.80 2.24
N ASN A 99 -11.04 7.84 2.57
CA ASN A 99 -12.35 8.07 3.15
C ASN A 99 -12.48 7.32 4.50
N ASP A 100 -13.39 6.34 4.64
CA ASP A 100 -13.67 5.65 5.90
C ASP A 100 -12.89 4.33 6.08
N ILE A 101 -12.62 3.94 7.34
CA ILE A 101 -12.28 2.55 7.69
C ILE A 101 -13.38 1.95 8.57
N ILE A 102 -13.99 0.86 8.11
CA ILE A 102 -15.13 0.22 8.76
C ILE A 102 -14.81 -1.23 9.09
N PHE A 103 -14.70 -1.55 10.38
CA PHE A 103 -14.71 -2.93 10.88
C PHE A 103 -16.13 -3.33 11.27
N ASN A 104 -16.81 -4.07 10.39
CA ASN A 104 -18.22 -4.40 10.48
C ASN A 104 -18.56 -5.40 11.62
N GLU A 105 -19.87 -5.51 11.92
CA GLU A 105 -20.37 -6.50 12.89
C GLU A 105 -20.23 -7.91 12.33
N GLY A 106 -19.91 -8.87 13.20
CA GLY A 106 -19.84 -10.27 12.80
C GLY A 106 -19.01 -11.11 13.76
N ASN A 107 -18.34 -12.12 13.20
CA ASN A 107 -17.31 -12.84 13.93
C ASN A 107 -16.09 -11.92 14.12
N LYS A 108 -15.45 -11.99 15.29
CA LYS A 108 -14.29 -11.15 15.65
C LYS A 108 -13.25 -11.07 14.53
N SER A 109 -12.97 -9.86 14.04
CA SER A 109 -11.73 -9.55 13.32
C SER A 109 -10.66 -9.05 14.30
N GLN A 110 -9.42 -9.41 14.03
CA GLN A 110 -8.24 -8.94 14.74
C GLN A 110 -7.28 -8.33 13.74
N HIS A 111 -6.91 -7.09 13.97
CA HIS A 111 -5.90 -6.41 13.21
C HIS A 111 -4.73 -6.07 14.12
N ALA A 112 -3.51 -6.33 13.69
CA ALA A 112 -2.30 -5.78 14.28
C ALA A 112 -1.74 -4.74 13.29
N GLY A 113 -1.34 -3.57 13.77
CA GLY A 113 -1.04 -2.43 12.90
C GLY A 113 -1.93 -1.23 13.18
N ASN A 114 -1.53 -0.10 12.61
CA ASN A 114 -2.17 1.19 12.79
C ASN A 114 -3.25 1.42 11.73
N LEU A 115 -4.28 2.17 12.11
CA LEU A 115 -5.35 2.61 11.22
C LEU A 115 -5.27 4.12 11.02
N THR A 116 -5.39 4.55 9.77
CA THR A 116 -5.43 5.96 9.37
C THR A 116 -6.57 6.18 8.38
N ALA A 117 -7.55 7.01 8.73
CA ALA A 117 -8.64 7.39 7.83
C ALA A 117 -8.73 8.91 7.75
N MET A 118 -9.02 9.45 6.55
CA MET A 118 -9.19 10.90 6.39
C MET A 118 -10.56 11.39 6.83
N ASP A 119 -11.56 10.50 6.87
CA ASP A 119 -12.89 10.78 7.42
C ASP A 119 -13.11 9.97 8.70
N ASP A 120 -13.99 8.96 8.70
CA ASP A 120 -14.35 8.22 9.90
C ASP A 120 -13.59 6.90 10.07
N ILE A 121 -13.38 6.50 11.33
CA ILE A 121 -13.06 5.11 11.69
C ILE A 121 -14.18 4.54 12.53
N ILE A 122 -14.83 3.48 12.03
CA ILE A 122 -15.93 2.80 12.70
C ILE A 122 -15.49 1.37 13.07
N ILE A 123 -15.39 1.09 14.36
CA ILE A 123 -15.04 -0.23 14.89
C ILE A 123 -16.22 -0.79 15.66
N LYS A 124 -16.99 -1.67 15.00
CA LYS A 124 -18.15 -2.32 15.60
C LYS A 124 -17.73 -3.39 16.62
N LYS A 125 -18.65 -3.77 17.51
CA LYS A 125 -18.41 -4.66 18.66
C LYS A 125 -17.67 -5.96 18.29
N LYS A 126 -16.86 -6.48 19.22
CA LYS A 126 -16.02 -7.70 19.13
C LYS A 126 -14.74 -7.59 18.31
N ASN A 127 -14.56 -6.54 17.51
CA ASN A 127 -13.33 -6.33 16.74
C ASN A 127 -12.18 -5.84 17.64
N LYS A 128 -10.94 -6.24 17.33
CA LYS A 128 -9.75 -5.85 18.09
C LYS A 128 -8.68 -5.27 17.16
N ILE A 129 -8.23 -4.06 17.48
CA ILE A 129 -7.08 -3.40 16.86
C ILE A 129 -5.92 -3.40 17.85
N THR A 130 -4.83 -4.04 17.46
CA THR A 130 -3.57 -4.09 18.21
C THR A 130 -2.61 -3.08 17.59
N GLY A 131 -2.89 -1.81 17.81
CA GLY A 131 -2.19 -0.67 17.21
C GLY A 131 -2.93 0.63 17.53
N SER A 132 -2.53 1.73 16.92
CA SER A 132 -3.19 3.04 17.07
C SER A 132 -4.25 3.26 15.97
N ALA A 133 -5.22 4.12 16.23
CA ALA A 133 -6.20 4.55 15.23
C ALA A 133 -6.29 6.08 15.22
N THR A 134 -6.25 6.66 14.03
CA THR A 134 -6.31 8.10 13.81
C THR A 134 -7.34 8.41 12.73
N ALA A 135 -8.46 9.04 13.12
CA ALA A 135 -9.52 9.47 12.22
C ALA A 135 -9.48 11.00 12.00
N GLY A 136 -9.77 11.43 10.78
CA GLY A 136 -9.88 12.83 10.42
C GLY A 136 -11.10 13.51 11.03
N ASP A 137 -12.28 12.87 10.99
CA ASP A 137 -13.50 13.34 11.64
C ASP A 137 -13.81 12.56 12.92
N ASP A 138 -14.57 11.47 12.89
CA ASP A 138 -14.96 10.73 14.09
C ASP A 138 -14.29 9.36 14.23
N LEU A 139 -14.18 8.90 15.48
CA LEU A 139 -13.72 7.56 15.81
C LEU A 139 -14.79 6.89 16.67
N ASP A 140 -15.66 6.10 16.03
CA ASP A 140 -16.74 5.34 16.68
C ASP A 140 -16.25 3.94 17.07
N VAL A 141 -15.99 3.73 18.37
CA VAL A 141 -15.60 2.44 18.92
C VAL A 141 -16.74 1.90 19.77
N GLN A 142 -17.49 0.94 19.24
CA GLN A 142 -18.62 0.35 19.93
C GLN A 142 -18.20 -0.47 21.17
N ILE A 143 -19.09 -0.53 22.15
CA ILE A 143 -18.87 -1.32 23.38
C ILE A 143 -18.51 -2.77 23.03
N GLY A 144 -17.36 -3.23 23.52
CA GLY A 144 -16.82 -4.57 23.27
C GLY A 144 -15.86 -4.67 22.07
N ALA A 145 -15.62 -3.57 21.34
CA ALA A 145 -14.44 -3.41 20.50
C ALA A 145 -13.26 -2.91 21.33
N THR A 146 -12.03 -3.09 20.81
CA THR A 146 -10.81 -2.66 21.51
C THR A 146 -9.78 -2.08 20.54
N ILE A 147 -9.12 -1.01 20.97
CA ILE A 147 -7.89 -0.45 20.40
C ILE A 147 -6.86 -0.48 21.53
N THR A 148 -5.67 -1.06 21.31
CA THR A 148 -4.64 -1.14 22.36
C THR A 148 -3.68 0.05 22.36
N GLY A 149 -3.54 0.73 21.22
CA GLY A 149 -2.69 1.91 21.05
C GLY A 149 -3.46 3.22 21.27
N THR A 150 -2.95 4.29 20.66
CA THR A 150 -3.55 5.62 20.79
C THR A 150 -4.79 5.73 19.90
N ALA A 151 -5.88 6.30 20.41
CA ALA A 151 -7.11 6.55 19.68
C ALA A 151 -7.31 8.07 19.54
N LYS A 152 -7.28 8.58 18.31
CA LYS A 152 -7.47 10.00 18.00
C LYS A 152 -8.59 10.18 16.99
N LYS A 153 -9.33 11.28 17.15
CA LYS A 153 -10.37 11.74 16.24
C LYS A 153 -10.29 13.25 16.09
N ASN A 154 -11.02 13.79 15.13
CA ASN A 154 -11.07 15.22 14.79
C ASN A 154 -9.65 15.73 14.51
N VAL A 155 -8.81 14.89 13.91
CA VAL A 155 -7.42 15.27 13.66
C VAL A 155 -7.38 15.98 12.31
N PRO A 156 -7.07 17.29 12.26
CA PRO A 156 -7.17 18.04 11.02
C PRO A 156 -6.22 17.47 9.97
N THR A 157 -6.75 17.29 8.75
CA THR A 157 -6.02 16.79 7.57
C THR A 157 -4.81 17.63 7.17
N VAL A 158 -4.72 18.87 7.68
CA VAL A 158 -3.63 19.83 7.41
C VAL A 158 -2.56 19.90 8.51
N VAL A 159 -2.73 19.20 9.64
CA VAL A 159 -1.85 19.36 10.84
C VAL A 159 -0.90 18.17 11.06
N PHE A 160 -0.96 17.13 10.23
CA PHE A 160 0.03 16.05 10.24
C PHE A 160 0.30 15.57 8.81
N PRO A 161 1.56 15.32 8.40
CA PRO A 161 1.84 14.67 7.12
C PRO A 161 1.20 13.28 7.02
N LEU A 162 0.91 12.63 8.15
CA LEU A 162 0.26 11.32 8.22
C LEU A 162 -1.24 11.34 7.85
N LEU A 163 -1.90 12.50 7.88
CA LEU A 163 -3.33 12.66 7.54
C LEU A 163 -3.56 13.61 6.36
N ALA A 164 -2.52 13.94 5.62
CA ALA A 164 -2.72 14.51 4.31
C ALA A 164 -3.30 13.41 3.41
N VAL A 165 -4.18 13.77 2.47
CA VAL A 165 -4.63 12.84 1.42
C VAL A 165 -3.38 12.24 0.78
N ILE A 166 -3.20 10.94 0.98
CA ILE A 166 -2.10 10.21 0.40
C ILE A 166 -2.50 9.94 -1.04
N PRO A 167 -1.83 10.53 -2.04
CA PRO A 167 -2.14 10.19 -3.41
C PRO A 167 -1.80 8.71 -3.62
N LEU A 168 -2.80 7.94 -4.09
CA LEU A 168 -2.52 6.60 -4.57
C LEU A 168 -1.41 6.63 -5.62
N PRO A 169 -0.57 5.58 -5.68
CA PRO A 169 0.28 5.36 -6.83
C PRO A 169 -0.57 5.38 -8.10
N THR A 170 -0.07 5.99 -9.17
CA THR A 170 -0.71 5.82 -10.48
C THR A 170 -0.66 4.35 -10.84
N LEU A 171 -1.82 3.73 -11.03
CA LEU A 171 -1.88 2.37 -11.57
C LEU A 171 -1.28 2.38 -12.99
N PRO A 172 -0.52 1.34 -13.37
CA PRO A 172 -0.14 1.17 -14.77
C PRO A 172 -1.41 0.88 -15.58
N ASP A 173 -1.56 1.48 -16.77
CA ASP A 173 -2.59 1.01 -17.70
C ASP A 173 -2.31 -0.46 -18.01
N PHE A 174 -3.27 -1.34 -17.71
CA PHE A 174 -3.27 -2.75 -18.09
C PHE A 174 -4.60 -3.10 -18.75
N ALA A 175 -4.63 -4.24 -19.44
CA ALA A 175 -5.85 -4.81 -19.99
C ALA A 175 -5.88 -6.28 -19.59
N HIS A 176 -7.07 -6.76 -19.26
CA HIS A 176 -7.33 -8.17 -19.05
C HIS A 176 -7.34 -8.98 -20.38
N GLY A 177 -7.38 -10.31 -20.28
CA GLY A 177 -7.53 -11.22 -21.40
C GLY A 177 -8.96 -11.76 -21.52
N ASP A 178 -9.21 -12.64 -22.51
CA ASP A 178 -10.55 -13.25 -22.74
C ASP A 178 -10.66 -14.69 -22.17
N ASP A 179 -9.61 -15.18 -21.50
CA ASP A 179 -9.51 -16.59 -21.07
C ASP A 179 -9.95 -16.79 -19.61
N ASP A 180 -11.02 -17.56 -19.41
CA ASP A 180 -11.49 -17.99 -18.08
C ASP A 180 -10.64 -19.12 -17.48
N ILE A 181 -10.37 -18.99 -16.18
CA ILE A 181 -9.57 -19.93 -15.39
C ILE A 181 -10.37 -20.40 -14.19
N GLU A 182 -10.86 -21.63 -14.24
CA GLU A 182 -11.43 -22.31 -13.07
C GLU A 182 -10.38 -23.19 -12.37
N VAL A 183 -10.38 -23.16 -11.03
CA VAL A 183 -9.67 -24.10 -10.17
C VAL A 183 -10.69 -24.87 -9.34
N ASP A 184 -10.95 -26.11 -9.73
CA ASP A 184 -11.97 -26.97 -9.09
C ASP A 184 -11.80 -27.16 -7.58
N GLU A 185 -12.89 -27.58 -6.92
CA GLU A 185 -12.96 -27.86 -5.49
C GLU A 185 -11.79 -28.76 -5.02
N ASP A 186 -11.07 -28.30 -4.00
CA ASP A 186 -9.91 -28.96 -3.40
C ASP A 186 -8.74 -29.29 -4.36
N LYS A 187 -8.76 -28.79 -5.62
CA LYS A 187 -7.68 -28.98 -6.60
C LYS A 187 -6.61 -27.90 -6.49
N THR A 188 -5.52 -28.11 -7.19
CA THR A 188 -4.41 -27.15 -7.26
C THR A 188 -4.10 -26.85 -8.71
N ARG A 189 -4.04 -25.56 -9.04
CA ARG A 189 -3.63 -25.07 -10.36
C ARG A 189 -2.45 -24.11 -10.18
N THR A 190 -1.41 -24.29 -10.99
CA THR A 190 -0.37 -23.27 -11.15
C THR A 190 -0.71 -22.49 -12.41
N LEU A 191 -0.86 -21.19 -12.26
CA LEU A 191 -1.14 -20.28 -13.37
C LEU A 191 0.16 -19.64 -13.83
N ALA A 192 0.36 -19.56 -15.14
CA ALA A 192 1.49 -18.83 -15.71
C ALA A 192 1.18 -17.33 -15.72
N PRO A 193 2.18 -16.44 -15.62
CA PRO A 193 1.98 -15.02 -15.88
C PRO A 193 1.33 -14.80 -17.26
N GLY A 194 0.40 -13.85 -17.37
CA GLY A 194 -0.37 -13.61 -18.57
C GLY A 194 -1.66 -12.82 -18.32
N ASP A 195 -2.46 -12.70 -19.36
CA ASP A 195 -3.71 -11.96 -19.38
C ASP A 195 -4.88 -12.96 -19.35
N TYR A 196 -5.85 -12.75 -18.48
CA TYR A 196 -6.99 -13.63 -18.22
C TYR A 196 -8.27 -12.83 -18.07
N ASP A 197 -9.42 -13.47 -18.21
CA ASP A 197 -10.71 -12.82 -17.97
C ASP A 197 -11.10 -12.99 -16.50
N GLU A 198 -11.86 -14.05 -16.18
CA GLU A 198 -12.14 -14.47 -14.81
C GLU A 198 -11.13 -15.52 -14.32
N VAL A 199 -10.50 -15.28 -13.16
CA VAL A 199 -9.78 -16.32 -12.40
C VAL A 199 -10.58 -16.72 -11.17
N LYS A 200 -11.27 -17.85 -11.27
CA LYS A 200 -12.15 -18.38 -10.22
C LYS A 200 -11.57 -19.61 -9.54
N VAL A 201 -11.47 -19.55 -8.23
CA VAL A 201 -11.01 -20.66 -7.38
C VAL A 201 -12.15 -21.16 -6.54
N GLU A 202 -12.62 -22.38 -6.82
CA GLU A 202 -13.69 -23.01 -6.08
C GLU A 202 -13.27 -23.35 -4.64
N LYS A 203 -14.25 -23.73 -3.82
CA LYS A 203 -14.06 -24.03 -2.40
C LYS A 203 -12.88 -24.98 -2.14
N GLY A 204 -11.98 -24.61 -1.22
CA GLY A 204 -10.78 -25.40 -0.92
C GLY A 204 -9.74 -25.51 -2.04
N GLY A 205 -10.03 -24.98 -3.24
CA GLY A 205 -9.13 -24.91 -4.37
C GLY A 205 -7.88 -24.08 -4.05
N LYS A 206 -6.80 -24.34 -4.77
CA LYS A 206 -5.49 -23.75 -4.51
C LYS A 206 -4.90 -23.20 -5.80
N LEU A 207 -4.82 -21.88 -5.88
CA LEU A 207 -4.15 -21.18 -6.96
C LEU A 207 -2.70 -20.92 -6.56
N LYS A 208 -1.76 -21.24 -7.44
CA LYS A 208 -0.34 -20.94 -7.27
C LYS A 208 0.11 -20.00 -8.39
N LEU A 209 0.69 -18.87 -7.99
CA LEU A 209 1.29 -17.89 -8.88
C LEU A 209 2.81 -17.88 -8.66
N SER A 210 3.57 -17.83 -9.74
CA SER A 210 5.02 -17.56 -9.73
C SER A 210 5.31 -16.14 -10.20
N SER A 211 6.53 -15.65 -9.96
CA SER A 211 7.00 -14.35 -10.44
C SER A 211 6.62 -14.03 -11.88
N GLY A 212 6.14 -12.80 -12.09
CA GLY A 212 5.57 -12.31 -13.33
C GLY A 212 4.32 -11.46 -13.10
N THR A 213 3.76 -10.96 -14.20
CA THR A 213 2.55 -10.12 -14.20
C THR A 213 1.32 -10.95 -14.59
N TYR A 214 0.22 -10.76 -13.87
CA TYR A 214 -1.09 -11.34 -14.14
C TYR A 214 -2.06 -10.18 -14.29
N ASN A 215 -2.66 -10.03 -15.48
CA ASN A 215 -3.72 -9.06 -15.72
C ASN A 215 -5.04 -9.81 -15.86
N LEU A 216 -6.05 -9.44 -15.08
CA LEU A 216 -7.33 -10.13 -15.03
C LEU A 216 -8.48 -9.15 -14.86
N GLU A 217 -9.67 -9.50 -15.34
CA GLU A 217 -10.89 -8.72 -15.09
C GLU A 217 -11.32 -8.97 -13.64
N CYS A 218 -11.42 -10.24 -13.26
CA CYS A 218 -11.91 -10.68 -11.96
C CYS A 218 -11.00 -11.73 -11.29
N LEU A 219 -10.78 -11.60 -9.97
CA LEU A 219 -10.18 -12.64 -9.12
C LEU A 219 -11.16 -13.09 -8.04
N GLU A 220 -11.64 -14.32 -8.12
CA GLU A 220 -12.56 -14.89 -7.13
C GLU A 220 -11.92 -16.05 -6.36
N MET A 221 -11.71 -15.87 -5.06
CA MET A 221 -11.16 -16.90 -4.18
C MET A 221 -12.24 -17.45 -3.23
N GLY A 222 -12.76 -18.65 -3.54
CA GLY A 222 -13.85 -19.30 -2.83
C GLY A 222 -13.56 -19.69 -1.37
N GLU A 223 -14.56 -20.22 -0.66
CA GLU A 223 -14.44 -20.55 0.77
C GLU A 223 -13.27 -21.51 1.03
N LYS A 224 -12.43 -21.24 2.04
CA LYS A 224 -11.25 -22.06 2.40
C LYS A 224 -10.22 -22.27 1.27
N SER A 225 -10.32 -21.53 0.17
CA SER A 225 -9.34 -21.58 -0.91
C SER A 225 -7.98 -21.08 -0.45
N THR A 226 -6.93 -21.36 -1.22
CA THR A 226 -5.58 -20.86 -0.95
C THR A 226 -4.99 -20.17 -2.17
N LEU A 227 -4.55 -18.93 -2.02
CA LEU A 227 -3.67 -18.26 -2.98
C LEU A 227 -2.21 -18.39 -2.52
N SER A 228 -1.37 -19.04 -3.31
CA SER A 228 0.05 -19.22 -3.03
C SER A 228 0.90 -18.34 -3.95
N ILE A 229 1.64 -17.40 -3.36
CA ILE A 229 2.52 -16.45 -4.03
C ILE A 229 3.96 -16.98 -3.91
N ASP A 230 4.49 -17.53 -5.00
CA ASP A 230 5.82 -18.14 -5.05
C ASP A 230 6.89 -17.16 -5.51
N LEU A 231 7.61 -16.62 -4.53
CA LEU A 231 8.70 -15.67 -4.64
C LEU A 231 10.08 -16.34 -4.59
N THR A 232 10.16 -17.66 -4.76
CA THR A 232 11.45 -18.39 -4.72
C THR A 232 12.46 -17.87 -5.75
N SER A 233 11.99 -17.25 -6.83
CA SER A 233 12.87 -16.66 -7.85
C SER A 233 13.53 -15.34 -7.42
N GLY A 234 13.00 -14.67 -6.39
CA GLY A 234 13.40 -13.31 -5.99
C GLY A 234 12.90 -12.19 -6.91
N LEU A 235 12.11 -12.52 -7.94
CA LEU A 235 11.49 -11.55 -8.85
C LEU A 235 10.05 -11.21 -8.41
N PRO A 236 9.54 -10.02 -8.78
CA PRO A 236 8.22 -9.58 -8.34
C PRO A 236 7.08 -10.41 -8.93
N ILE A 237 5.97 -10.45 -8.19
CA ILE A 237 4.64 -10.87 -8.66
C ILE A 237 3.75 -9.63 -8.66
N ILE A 238 3.17 -9.33 -9.82
CA ILE A 238 2.23 -8.22 -10.00
C ILE A 238 0.90 -8.81 -10.42
N ILE A 239 -0.15 -8.51 -9.68
CA ILE A 239 -1.51 -8.95 -9.97
C ILE A 239 -2.33 -7.69 -10.17
N ASN A 240 -2.78 -7.48 -11.40
CA ASN A 240 -3.57 -6.35 -11.83
C ASN A 240 -4.99 -6.84 -12.09
N VAL A 241 -5.97 -6.21 -11.46
CA VAL A 241 -7.38 -6.59 -11.55
C VAL A 241 -8.18 -5.36 -11.98
N GLU A 242 -8.96 -5.49 -13.05
CA GLU A 242 -9.64 -4.37 -13.73
C GLU A 242 -11.08 -4.13 -13.26
N GLU A 243 -11.71 -5.13 -12.62
CA GLU A 243 -13.07 -4.94 -12.11
C GLU A 243 -13.17 -5.32 -10.64
N ARG A 244 -12.77 -6.54 -10.25
CA ARG A 244 -13.10 -7.01 -8.90
C ARG A 244 -12.19 -8.08 -8.33
N VAL A 245 -11.86 -7.92 -7.04
CA VAL A 245 -11.24 -8.96 -6.21
C VAL A 245 -12.18 -9.43 -5.10
N ASN A 246 -12.60 -10.68 -5.17
CA ASN A 246 -13.49 -11.29 -4.18
C ASN A 246 -12.77 -12.36 -3.35
N PHE A 247 -12.67 -12.15 -2.04
CA PHE A 247 -12.13 -13.13 -1.11
C PHE A 247 -13.21 -13.66 -0.15
N PHE A 248 -13.61 -14.90 -0.35
CA PHE A 248 -14.62 -15.55 0.48
C PHE A 248 -14.04 -16.08 1.80
N LYS A 249 -14.96 -16.43 2.70
CA LYS A 249 -14.68 -16.83 4.08
C LYS A 249 -13.55 -17.87 4.19
N LYS A 250 -12.61 -17.61 5.10
CA LYS A 250 -11.46 -18.49 5.41
C LYS A 250 -10.51 -18.74 4.23
N MET A 251 -10.54 -17.92 3.18
CA MET A 251 -9.45 -17.89 2.20
C MET A 251 -8.11 -17.69 2.91
N THR A 252 -7.05 -18.33 2.41
CA THR A 252 -5.68 -18.18 2.93
C THR A 252 -4.75 -17.70 1.81
N MET A 253 -4.05 -16.59 2.01
CA MET A 253 -2.90 -16.22 1.18
C MET A 253 -1.61 -16.76 1.83
N LYS A 254 -0.70 -17.34 1.03
CA LYS A 254 0.57 -17.91 1.51
C LYS A 254 1.74 -17.43 0.67
N LEU A 255 2.83 -17.05 1.34
CA LEU A 255 4.10 -16.72 0.70
C LEU A 255 5.03 -17.92 0.68
N ILE A 256 5.76 -18.09 -0.42
CA ILE A 256 6.75 -19.16 -0.59
C ILE A 256 8.09 -18.52 -1.05
N PRO A 257 9.19 -18.64 -0.27
CA PRO A 257 9.23 -19.14 1.11
C PRO A 257 8.42 -18.24 2.06
N SER A 258 8.02 -18.75 3.22
CA SER A 258 7.26 -17.97 4.21
C SER A 258 8.03 -16.79 4.82
N THR A 259 9.32 -16.69 4.52
CA THR A 259 10.23 -15.60 4.90
C THR A 259 10.50 -14.65 3.72
N ALA A 260 9.78 -14.80 2.61
CA ALA A 260 9.96 -13.93 1.46
C ALA A 260 9.50 -12.51 1.80
N SER A 261 10.26 -11.52 1.32
CA SER A 261 9.89 -10.13 1.51
C SER A 261 8.63 -9.82 0.68
N THR A 262 7.70 -9.15 1.33
CA THR A 262 6.40 -8.78 0.77
C THR A 262 6.51 -7.64 -0.24
N ASN A 263 7.62 -6.89 -0.25
CA ASN A 263 7.90 -5.80 -1.20
C ASN A 263 8.00 -6.24 -2.67
N LEU A 264 8.04 -7.56 -2.91
CA LEU A 264 8.00 -8.18 -4.22
C LEU A 264 6.57 -8.46 -4.72
N ILE A 265 5.55 -8.15 -3.93
CA ILE A 265 4.15 -8.42 -4.26
C ILE A 265 3.43 -7.09 -4.45
N ARG A 266 2.73 -6.95 -5.59
CA ARG A 266 1.82 -5.85 -5.82
C ARG A 266 0.47 -6.39 -6.27
N PHE A 267 -0.60 -5.97 -5.61
CA PHE A 267 -1.96 -6.07 -6.14
C PHE A 267 -2.47 -4.68 -6.47
N ASN A 268 -2.82 -4.48 -7.74
CA ASN A 268 -3.48 -3.30 -8.24
C ASN A 268 -4.92 -3.69 -8.56
N VAL A 269 -5.88 -2.95 -8.01
CA VAL A 269 -7.30 -3.07 -8.37
C VAL A 269 -7.74 -1.70 -8.86
N ASP A 270 -8.03 -1.62 -10.15
CA ASP A 270 -8.78 -0.53 -10.76
C ASP A 270 -10.22 -1.01 -10.71
N GLU A 271 -11.13 -0.38 -9.96
CA GLU A 271 -12.56 -0.65 -10.14
C GLU A 271 -13.06 0.39 -11.16
N ASP A 272 -13.34 -0.05 -12.38
CA ASP A 272 -13.69 0.79 -13.54
C ASP A 272 -15.10 1.42 -13.46
N ASP A 273 -15.59 1.67 -12.24
CA ASP A 273 -16.74 2.53 -12.02
C ASP A 273 -16.26 3.99 -11.99
N ASP A 274 -16.98 4.89 -12.67
CA ASP A 274 -16.73 6.34 -12.83
C ASP A 274 -16.48 7.13 -11.51
N ASP A 275 -16.39 6.45 -10.36
CA ASP A 275 -16.24 6.96 -9.01
C ASP A 275 -14.77 6.96 -8.51
N GLY A 276 -13.84 6.24 -9.16
CA GLY A 276 -12.40 6.33 -8.85
C GLY A 276 -11.93 5.48 -7.66
N ASP A 277 -12.60 4.36 -7.45
CA ASP A 277 -12.35 3.36 -6.40
C ASP A 277 -11.12 2.52 -6.71
N ASN A 278 -9.95 3.05 -6.36
CA ASN A 278 -8.70 2.33 -6.49
C ASN A 278 -8.25 1.76 -5.14
N VAL A 279 -7.95 0.46 -5.12
CA VAL A 279 -7.39 -0.23 -3.95
C VAL A 279 -6.03 -0.80 -4.33
N VAL A 280 -5.00 -0.38 -3.58
CA VAL A 280 -3.64 -0.91 -3.72
C VAL A 280 -3.28 -1.66 -2.44
N LEU A 281 -2.93 -2.93 -2.60
CA LEU A 281 -2.29 -3.70 -1.53
C LEU A 281 -0.78 -3.66 -1.77
N ILE A 282 -0.07 -2.89 -0.96
CA ILE A 282 1.39 -2.97 -0.90
C ILE A 282 1.72 -3.94 0.24
N GLY A 283 2.44 -5.01 -0.06
CA GLY A 283 2.95 -5.87 0.99
C GLY A 283 4.19 -5.25 1.60
N GLU A 284 4.07 -4.54 2.73
CA GLU A 284 5.23 -4.09 3.52
C GLU A 284 5.08 -4.66 4.94
N GLY A 285 5.57 -5.87 5.13
CA GLY A 285 5.59 -6.56 6.41
C GLY A 285 6.78 -7.48 6.51
N SER A 286 7.58 -7.31 7.57
CA SER A 286 8.76 -8.09 7.95
C SER A 286 8.43 -9.46 8.52
#